data_AF-A0A7V9I094-F1
#
_entry.id   AF-A0A7V9I094-F1
#
_cell.length_a   1.000
_cell.length_b   1.000
_cell.length_c   1.000
_cell.angle_alpha   90.00
_cell.angle_beta   90.00
_cell.angle_gamma   90.00
#
_symmetry.space_group_name_H-M   'P 1'
#
loop_
_entity.id
_entity.type
_entity.pdbx_description
1 polymer ?
#
loop_
_entity_poly.entity_id
_entity_poly.type
_entity_poly.pdbx_seq_one_letter_code
_entity_poly.pdbx_strand_id
1 'polypeptide(L)'
;APATVAALLALCAAAALLTLLPEIRVRNLQGMERLQVMRLTAIAGTTLVTMLATAWLPRSAGRSVGGALLVALAAGDLVQAHRGFNPTVPRADYYPSTDGLDWLRTQAAGARIAPVDGAANLVEGHVWSMYGLSTVTGFDFHGDPDYQAFLRLAQQPPGVPAPTAPTVWDFVGLRRDSLDLRMLGALGVRFVVGAPVDGMPRSGGYVAIGPIGDGRVVRFTVPIRFDGLRRIDLLTATYARANRGRWHWTVADDRGATLASGVVDQSRLRDNDWWRLEWQPLASSAGRTVTVTVTGEGSGGEDSATLLATATPALSGTRLQVDGRADPRGLWFRSISTAPERFGDAELVFAGDLNVYRNPWVQPRAWFVDRVTVAEPSAQASAMHTGRFDPAHEAWLSATPAVSPATTASVTSIRLGDDRVVVGLDAPDGGVLIVGERAHREWTATIDGRAVPWQVSNAVLIGVAVPPGSRTLILSFSQPILRLSLGISLLAVVGITFASLLTVRRHPTPGR
;
A
#
# COMPACT_ATOMS: atom_id res chain seq x y z
N ALA A 1 -16.20 3.36 51.12
CA ALA A 1 -15.62 4.73 51.09
C ALA A 1 -15.08 5.02 49.68
N PRO A 2 -14.87 6.29 49.27
CA PRO A 2 -14.26 6.61 47.97
C PRO A 2 -12.92 5.89 47.74
N ALA A 3 -12.14 5.71 48.81
CA ALA A 3 -10.91 4.94 48.82
C ALA A 3 -11.11 3.45 48.47
N THR A 4 -12.23 2.85 48.88
CA THR A 4 -12.55 1.45 48.58
C THR A 4 -12.88 1.26 47.10
N VAL A 5 -13.61 2.21 46.50
CA VAL A 5 -13.96 2.18 45.07
C VAL A 5 -12.72 2.39 44.22
N ALA A 6 -11.86 3.34 44.59
CA ALA A 6 -10.63 3.59 43.85
C ALA A 6 -9.62 2.42 43.96
N ALA A 7 -9.52 1.78 45.13
CA ALA A 7 -8.70 0.57 45.29
C ALA A 7 -9.25 -0.62 44.47
N LEU A 8 -10.58 -0.79 44.42
CA LEU A 8 -11.23 -1.79 43.57
C LEU A 8 -10.97 -1.55 42.09
N LEU A 9 -11.10 -0.31 41.62
CA LEU A 9 -10.81 0.06 40.24
C LEU A 9 -9.32 -0.18 39.89
N ALA A 10 -8.41 0.12 40.81
CA ALA A 10 -6.98 -0.16 40.65
C ALA A 10 -6.68 -1.67 40.55
N LEU A 11 -7.30 -2.48 41.41
CA LEU A 11 -7.20 -3.93 41.37
C LEU A 11 -7.80 -4.52 40.09
N CYS A 12 -8.94 -4.01 39.64
CA CYS A 12 -9.55 -4.42 38.37
C CYS A 12 -8.67 -4.05 37.17
N ALA A 13 -8.09 -2.85 37.16
CA ALA A 13 -7.16 -2.43 36.09
C ALA A 13 -5.88 -3.27 36.08
N ALA A 14 -5.30 -3.55 37.25
CA ALA A 14 -4.11 -4.41 37.38
C ALA A 14 -4.42 -5.87 36.96
N ALA A 15 -5.58 -6.40 37.35
CA ALA A 15 -6.03 -7.74 36.96
C ALA A 15 -6.33 -7.82 35.45
N ALA A 16 -6.95 -6.79 34.86
CA ALA A 16 -7.15 -6.69 33.41
C ALA A 16 -5.81 -6.64 32.67
N LEU A 17 -4.84 -5.87 33.17
CA LEU A 17 -3.51 -5.80 32.56
C LEU A 17 -2.77 -7.15 32.64
N LEU A 18 -2.84 -7.83 33.78
CA LEU A 18 -2.23 -9.15 34.01
C LEU A 18 -2.90 -10.28 33.20
N THR A 19 -4.20 -10.19 32.95
CA THR A 19 -4.93 -11.16 32.12
C THR A 19 -4.74 -10.93 30.62
N LEU A 20 -4.51 -9.69 30.19
CA LEU A 20 -4.21 -9.35 28.80
C LEU A 20 -2.71 -9.46 28.46
N LEU A 21 -1.83 -9.43 29.46
CA LEU A 21 -0.36 -9.57 29.33
C LEU A 21 0.10 -10.82 28.55
N PRO A 22 -0.52 -12.01 28.74
CA PRO A 22 -0.25 -13.18 27.90
C PRO A 22 -0.60 -12.96 26.43
N GLU A 23 -1.75 -12.35 26.11
CA GLU A 23 -2.10 -12.03 24.71
C GLU A 23 -1.13 -11.00 24.09
N ILE A 24 -0.68 -10.02 24.88
CA ILE A 24 0.32 -9.02 24.49
C ILE A 24 1.69 -9.67 24.25
N ARG A 25 2.05 -10.72 25.02
CA ARG A 25 3.30 -11.48 24.85
C ARG A 25 3.23 -12.51 23.72
N VAL A 26 2.05 -13.07 23.45
CA VAL A 26 1.82 -14.10 22.42
C VAL A 26 1.70 -13.48 21.03
N ARG A 27 1.20 -12.24 20.92
CA ARG A 27 1.29 -11.49 19.68
C ARG A 27 2.72 -10.94 19.56
N ASN A 28 3.39 -11.20 18.45
CA ASN A 28 4.74 -10.70 18.14
C ASN A 28 4.73 -9.16 17.95
N LEU A 29 4.42 -8.41 19.01
CA LEU A 29 4.28 -6.96 18.95
C LEU A 29 5.62 -6.33 18.56
N GLN A 30 5.56 -5.45 17.58
CA GLN A 30 6.71 -4.74 17.07
C GLN A 30 7.26 -3.75 18.09
N GLY A 31 8.45 -3.20 17.83
CA GLY A 31 9.05 -2.18 18.69
C GLY A 31 8.13 -0.98 18.92
N MET A 32 7.45 -0.50 17.87
CA MET A 32 6.50 0.60 17.99
C MET A 32 5.27 0.23 18.82
N GLU A 33 4.68 -0.95 18.60
CA GLU A 33 3.49 -1.40 19.33
C GLU A 33 3.79 -1.62 20.81
N ARG A 34 4.95 -2.22 21.14
CA ARG A 34 5.44 -2.33 22.51
C ARG A 34 5.61 -0.96 23.17
N LEU A 35 6.16 0.00 22.44
CA LEU A 35 6.29 1.39 22.92
C LEU A 35 4.92 2.02 23.18
N GLN A 36 3.93 1.82 22.30
CA GLN A 36 2.57 2.33 22.49
C GLN A 36 1.87 1.68 23.68
N VAL A 37 1.97 0.35 23.83
CA VAL A 37 1.41 -0.37 24.98
C VAL A 37 2.06 0.10 26.29
N MET A 38 3.39 0.22 26.34
CA MET A 38 4.11 0.75 27.50
C MET A 38 3.66 2.18 27.82
N ARG A 39 3.55 3.04 26.81
CA ARG A 39 3.10 4.43 26.97
C ARG A 39 1.67 4.51 27.51
N LEU A 40 0.73 3.79 26.91
CA LEU A 40 -0.67 3.75 27.37
C LEU A 40 -0.78 3.21 28.79
N THR A 41 -0.01 2.17 29.11
CA THR A 41 0.06 1.60 30.47
C THR A 41 0.62 2.60 31.47
N ALA A 42 1.67 3.35 31.11
CA ALA A 42 2.25 4.38 31.95
C ALA A 42 1.24 5.52 32.19
N ILE A 43 0.57 6.01 31.15
CA ILE A 43 -0.46 7.07 31.27
C ILE A 43 -1.62 6.60 32.15
N ALA A 44 -2.13 5.38 31.93
CA ALA A 44 -3.19 4.81 32.74
C ALA A 44 -2.76 4.64 34.21
N GLY A 45 -1.53 4.14 34.45
CA GLY A 45 -0.95 3.99 35.78
C GLY A 45 -0.77 5.31 36.51
N THR A 46 -0.19 6.32 35.85
CA THR A 46 -0.02 7.67 36.42
C THR A 46 -1.38 8.29 36.72
N THR A 47 -2.34 8.20 35.81
CA THR A 47 -3.70 8.71 36.03
C THR A 47 -4.36 8.07 37.25
N LEU A 48 -4.27 6.75 37.37
CA LEU A 48 -4.81 6.00 38.51
C LEU A 48 -4.13 6.39 39.82
N VAL A 49 -2.81 6.51 39.85
CA VAL A 49 -2.05 6.95 41.04
C VAL A 49 -2.44 8.38 41.42
N THR A 50 -2.57 9.29 40.45
CA THR A 50 -3.03 10.66 40.71
C THR A 50 -4.47 10.67 41.22
N MET A 51 -5.39 9.88 40.66
CA MET A 51 -6.76 9.75 41.17
C MET A 51 -6.80 9.23 42.60
N LEU A 52 -6.00 8.21 42.92
CA LEU A 52 -5.89 7.66 44.27
C LEU A 52 -5.30 8.68 45.25
N ALA A 53 -4.16 9.29 44.93
CA ALA A 53 -3.51 10.27 45.79
C ALA A 53 -4.42 11.47 46.07
N THR A 54 -5.18 11.93 45.06
CA THR A 54 -6.08 13.08 45.19
C THR A 54 -7.32 12.75 46.00
N ALA A 55 -7.85 11.54 45.90
CA ALA A 55 -8.93 11.05 46.75
C ALA A 55 -8.52 10.95 48.24
N TRP A 56 -7.23 10.79 48.53
CA TRP A 56 -6.68 10.69 49.90
C TRP A 56 -6.30 12.06 50.51
N LEU A 57 -6.34 13.15 49.75
CA LEU A 57 -6.03 14.49 50.27
C LEU A 57 -7.19 15.04 51.14
N PRO A 58 -6.92 15.45 52.40
CA PRO A 58 -7.96 15.92 53.33
C PRO A 58 -8.43 17.36 53.07
N ARG A 59 -7.65 18.18 52.34
CA ARG A 59 -7.93 19.61 52.08
C ARG A 59 -8.52 19.85 50.68
N SER A 60 -9.48 20.76 50.57
CA SER A 60 -10.11 21.18 49.30
C SER A 60 -9.10 21.72 48.27
N ALA A 61 -8.09 22.46 48.72
CA ALA A 61 -7.01 22.98 47.86
C ALA A 61 -6.19 21.84 47.22
N GLY A 62 -5.85 20.79 47.98
CA GLY A 62 -5.11 19.64 47.46
C GLY A 62 -5.91 18.82 46.43
N ARG A 63 -7.23 18.70 46.63
CA ARG A 63 -8.13 18.07 45.64
C ARG A 63 -8.27 18.90 44.37
N SER A 64 -8.25 20.23 44.48
CA SER A 64 -8.32 21.14 43.32
C SER A 64 -7.06 21.05 42.47
N VAL A 65 -5.88 21.06 43.09
CA VAL A 65 -4.59 20.81 42.41
C VAL A 65 -4.58 19.43 41.76
N GLY A 66 -5.08 18.44 42.48
CA GLY A 66 -5.27 17.08 41.99
C GLY A 66 -6.14 16.97 40.73
N GLY A 67 -7.30 17.61 40.74
CA GLY A 67 -8.20 17.68 39.60
C GLY A 67 -7.55 18.40 38.41
N ALA A 68 -6.85 19.51 38.66
CA ALA A 68 -6.12 20.22 37.62
C ALA A 68 -5.02 19.34 36.98
N LEU A 69 -4.31 18.54 37.78
CA LEU A 69 -3.31 17.58 37.28
C LEU A 69 -3.96 16.49 36.42
N LEU A 70 -5.12 15.95 36.81
CA LEU A 70 -5.84 14.97 35.99
C LEU A 70 -6.31 15.56 34.66
N VAL A 71 -6.82 16.80 34.67
CA VAL A 71 -7.20 17.51 33.44
C VAL A 71 -5.97 17.76 32.57
N ALA A 72 -4.84 18.16 33.15
CA ALA A 72 -3.59 18.36 32.42
C ALA A 72 -3.05 17.06 31.82
N LEU A 73 -3.14 15.93 32.54
CA LEU A 73 -2.77 14.61 32.04
C LEU A 73 -3.66 14.17 30.87
N ALA A 74 -4.98 14.34 30.99
CA ALA A 74 -5.93 14.03 29.91
C ALA A 74 -5.73 14.94 28.69
N ALA A 75 -5.55 16.24 28.90
CA ALA A 75 -5.27 17.18 27.82
C ALA A 75 -3.93 16.88 27.15
N GLY A 76 -2.89 16.55 27.93
CA GLY A 76 -1.60 16.12 27.43
C GLY A 76 -1.69 14.85 26.59
N ASP A 77 -2.43 13.84 27.05
CA ASP A 77 -2.69 12.61 26.30
C ASP A 77 -3.43 12.89 24.98
N LEU A 78 -4.51 13.68 25.02
CA LEU A 78 -5.26 14.06 23.82
C LEU A 78 -4.41 14.85 22.82
N VAL A 79 -3.68 15.87 23.28
CA VAL A 79 -2.78 16.66 22.42
C VAL A 79 -1.71 15.75 21.81
N GLN A 80 -1.13 14.84 22.60
CA GLN A 80 -0.11 13.92 22.12
C GLN A 80 -0.69 12.90 21.13
N ALA A 81 -1.89 12.39 21.35
CA ALA A 81 -2.58 11.47 20.44
C ALA A 81 -2.88 12.10 19.08
N HIS A 82 -3.16 13.41 19.04
CA HIS A 82 -3.46 14.13 17.79
C HIS A 82 -2.24 14.82 17.17
N ARG A 83 -1.12 14.93 17.89
CA ARG A 83 0.09 15.59 17.40
C ARG A 83 0.67 14.81 16.21
N GLY A 84 0.71 15.45 15.05
CA GLY A 84 1.22 14.86 13.81
C GLY A 84 0.17 14.12 12.96
N PHE A 85 -1.09 14.02 13.41
CA PHE A 85 -2.18 13.40 12.67
C PHE A 85 -3.16 14.38 12.01
N ASN A 86 -3.05 15.68 12.32
CA ASN A 86 -3.86 16.73 11.71
C ASN A 86 -3.07 17.42 10.58
N PRO A 87 -3.26 17.04 9.31
CA PRO A 87 -2.60 17.72 8.21
C PRO A 87 -3.09 19.17 8.15
N THR A 88 -2.16 20.12 8.09
CA THR A 88 -2.44 21.54 7.86
C THR A 88 -2.50 21.90 6.37
N VAL A 89 -2.26 20.90 5.52
CA VAL A 89 -2.21 21.02 4.06
C VAL A 89 -3.55 20.58 3.47
N PRO A 90 -4.10 21.30 2.47
CA PRO A 90 -5.31 20.86 1.77
C PRO A 90 -5.20 19.43 1.25
N ARG A 91 -6.30 18.66 1.34
CA ARG A 91 -6.32 17.26 0.89
C ARG A 91 -5.90 17.11 -0.56
N ALA A 92 -6.28 18.05 -1.43
CA ALA A 92 -5.94 18.02 -2.85
C ALA A 92 -4.43 18.19 -3.11
N ASP A 93 -3.71 18.86 -2.22
CA ASP A 93 -2.27 19.04 -2.34
C ASP A 93 -1.50 17.82 -1.78
N TYR A 94 -2.09 17.12 -0.80
CA TYR A 94 -1.50 15.92 -0.22
C TYR A 94 -1.84 14.64 -1.00
N TYR A 95 -3.05 14.57 -1.58
CA TYR A 95 -3.55 13.46 -2.39
C TYR A 95 -4.06 13.98 -3.74
N PRO A 96 -3.16 14.42 -4.65
CA PRO A 96 -3.54 14.97 -5.93
C PRO A 96 -4.21 13.92 -6.81
N SER A 97 -5.19 14.34 -7.61
CA SER A 97 -5.77 13.51 -8.66
C SER A 97 -4.92 13.58 -9.93
N THR A 98 -4.86 12.48 -10.65
CA THR A 98 -4.21 12.38 -11.97
C THR A 98 -5.12 11.62 -12.92
N ASP A 99 -4.90 11.78 -14.22
CA ASP A 99 -5.70 11.11 -15.26
C ASP A 99 -5.72 9.58 -15.07
N GLY A 100 -4.57 8.97 -14.73
CA GLY A 100 -4.50 7.55 -14.45
C GLY A 100 -5.24 7.13 -13.18
N LEU A 101 -5.23 7.94 -12.12
CA LEU A 101 -6.00 7.67 -10.91
C LEU A 101 -7.51 7.77 -11.16
N ASP A 102 -7.95 8.77 -11.91
CA ASP A 102 -9.35 8.95 -12.25
C ASP A 102 -9.85 7.86 -13.22
N TRP A 103 -9.00 7.45 -14.17
CA TRP A 103 -9.27 6.29 -15.00
C TRP A 103 -9.44 5.02 -14.15
N LEU A 104 -8.51 4.75 -13.21
CA LEU A 104 -8.59 3.58 -12.33
C LEU A 104 -9.84 3.61 -11.46
N ARG A 105 -10.19 4.75 -10.86
CA ARG A 105 -11.42 4.89 -10.05
C ARG A 105 -12.67 4.49 -10.82
N THR A 106 -12.71 4.85 -12.10
CA THR A 106 -13.86 4.58 -12.96
C THR A 106 -13.89 3.11 -13.42
N GLN A 107 -12.73 2.52 -13.71
CA GLN A 107 -12.64 1.18 -14.32
C GLN A 107 -12.46 0.03 -13.32
N ALA A 108 -11.90 0.31 -12.14
CA ALA A 108 -11.57 -0.70 -11.12
C ALA A 108 -12.69 -0.94 -10.10
N ALA A 109 -13.87 -0.34 -10.29
CA ALA A 109 -15.01 -0.53 -9.39
C ALA A 109 -15.30 -2.02 -9.15
N GLY A 110 -15.40 -2.38 -7.86
CA GLY A 110 -15.66 -3.76 -7.41
C GLY A 110 -14.50 -4.74 -7.60
N ALA A 111 -13.32 -4.30 -8.04
CA ALA A 111 -12.13 -5.13 -8.22
C ALA A 111 -10.94 -4.60 -7.40
N ARG A 112 -9.87 -5.39 -7.34
CA ARG A 112 -8.59 -4.96 -6.78
C ARG A 112 -7.64 -4.51 -7.89
N ILE A 113 -6.72 -3.63 -7.55
CA ILE A 113 -5.52 -3.32 -8.32
C ILE A 113 -4.30 -3.99 -7.68
N ALA A 114 -3.24 -4.18 -8.47
CA ALA A 114 -1.94 -4.67 -8.02
C ALA A 114 -0.86 -3.66 -8.44
N PRO A 115 -0.53 -2.68 -7.59
CA PRO A 115 0.60 -1.80 -7.80
C PRO A 115 1.91 -2.58 -7.74
N VAL A 116 2.75 -2.44 -8.77
CA VAL A 116 4.06 -3.07 -8.88
C VAL A 116 5.13 -2.00 -8.95
N ASP A 117 5.97 -1.95 -7.92
CA ASP A 117 7.01 -0.95 -7.81
C ASP A 117 8.24 -1.49 -7.08
N GLY A 118 9.37 -1.51 -7.79
CA GLY A 118 10.67 -1.90 -7.25
C GLY A 118 11.57 -0.73 -6.89
N ALA A 119 11.13 0.52 -7.12
CA ALA A 119 12.00 1.69 -7.07
C ALA A 119 11.33 2.96 -6.51
N ALA A 120 10.22 2.82 -5.76
CA ALA A 120 9.48 3.92 -5.13
C ALA A 120 9.02 4.99 -6.14
N ASN A 121 8.59 4.55 -7.32
CA ASN A 121 8.01 5.39 -8.37
C ASN A 121 6.48 5.50 -8.27
N LEU A 122 5.83 4.68 -7.45
CA LEU A 122 4.40 4.71 -7.19
C LEU A 122 4.13 5.09 -5.73
N VAL A 123 2.90 5.55 -5.45
CA VAL A 123 2.45 5.75 -4.07
C VAL A 123 2.37 4.40 -3.33
N GLU A 124 2.83 4.38 -2.08
CA GLU A 124 2.99 3.15 -1.31
C GLU A 124 1.73 2.77 -0.50
N GLY A 125 1.55 1.46 -0.31
CA GLY A 125 0.69 0.88 0.72
C GLY A 125 -0.78 1.32 0.68
N HIS A 126 -1.31 1.78 1.81
CA HIS A 126 -2.74 2.12 1.92
C HIS A 126 -3.12 3.45 1.27
N VAL A 127 -2.18 4.19 0.70
CA VAL A 127 -2.50 5.47 0.05
C VAL A 127 -3.51 5.28 -1.09
N TRP A 128 -3.50 4.13 -1.77
CA TRP A 128 -4.48 3.77 -2.79
C TRP A 128 -5.94 3.81 -2.28
N SER A 129 -6.20 3.43 -1.01
CA SER A 129 -7.56 3.45 -0.45
C SER A 129 -8.07 4.88 -0.23
N MET A 130 -7.18 5.87 -0.06
CA MET A 130 -7.56 7.29 -0.01
C MET A 130 -8.14 7.79 -1.33
N TYR A 131 -7.87 7.07 -2.42
CA TYR A 131 -8.46 7.30 -3.74
C TYR A 131 -9.69 6.41 -4.02
N GLY A 132 -10.14 5.60 -3.05
CA GLY A 132 -11.24 4.65 -3.23
C GLY A 132 -10.86 3.38 -3.98
N LEU A 133 -9.55 3.11 -4.13
CA LEU A 133 -9.04 1.95 -4.85
C LEU A 133 -8.69 0.82 -3.87
N SER A 134 -9.22 -0.37 -4.11
CA SER A 134 -8.85 -1.58 -3.37
C SER A 134 -7.56 -2.16 -3.93
N THR A 135 -6.59 -2.50 -3.08
CA THR A 135 -5.29 -3.06 -3.50
C THR A 135 -5.00 -4.39 -2.79
N VAL A 136 -4.16 -5.22 -3.40
CA VAL A 136 -3.58 -6.43 -2.78
C VAL A 136 -2.28 -6.16 -2.01
N THR A 137 -1.68 -4.97 -2.16
CA THR A 137 -0.47 -4.53 -1.46
C THR A 137 -0.80 -3.61 -0.29
N GLY A 138 0.09 -3.49 0.71
CA GLY A 138 -0.22 -2.71 1.91
C GLY A 138 0.63 -3.01 3.13
N PHE A 139 0.44 -2.20 4.18
CA PHE A 139 0.92 -2.46 5.53
C PHE A 139 -0.15 -3.18 6.35
N ASP A 140 -0.13 -4.51 6.35
CA ASP A 140 -1.03 -5.24 7.25
C ASP A 140 -0.48 -5.23 8.68
N PHE A 141 -1.14 -4.48 9.58
CA PHE A 141 -0.79 -4.41 11.01
C PHE A 141 -0.97 -5.74 11.75
N HIS A 142 -1.80 -6.66 11.25
CA HIS A 142 -2.01 -7.97 11.87
C HIS A 142 -1.14 -9.08 11.29
N GLY A 143 -0.51 -8.81 10.14
CA GLY A 143 0.70 -9.49 9.74
C GLY A 143 0.56 -10.99 9.47
N ASP A 144 -0.36 -11.38 8.58
CA ASP A 144 -0.52 -12.80 8.25
C ASP A 144 0.58 -13.28 7.25
N PRO A 145 1.43 -14.24 7.67
CA PRO A 145 2.58 -14.73 6.91
C PRO A 145 2.20 -15.59 5.69
N ASP A 146 1.00 -16.15 5.64
CA ASP A 146 0.54 -16.99 4.53
C ASP A 146 0.24 -16.11 3.31
N TYR A 147 -0.35 -14.94 3.51
CA TYR A 147 -0.55 -13.96 2.44
C TYR A 147 0.75 -13.35 1.95
N GLN A 148 1.73 -13.13 2.84
CA GLN A 148 3.08 -12.73 2.45
C GLN A 148 3.73 -13.79 1.57
N ALA A 149 3.57 -15.07 1.92
CA ALA A 149 4.12 -16.18 1.16
C ALA A 149 3.43 -16.28 -0.21
N PHE A 150 2.10 -16.17 -0.23
CA PHE A 150 1.28 -16.13 -1.43
C PHE A 150 1.75 -15.03 -2.40
N LEU A 151 1.86 -13.79 -1.91
CA LEU A 151 2.28 -12.68 -2.77
C LEU A 151 3.76 -12.70 -3.11
N ARG A 152 4.63 -13.27 -2.29
CA ARG A 152 6.04 -13.49 -2.68
C ARG A 152 6.16 -14.50 -3.81
N LEU A 153 5.32 -15.54 -3.78
CA LEU A 153 5.26 -16.57 -4.81
C LEU A 153 4.64 -16.04 -6.10
N ALA A 154 3.59 -15.23 -6.01
CA ALA A 154 2.92 -14.61 -7.16
C ALA A 154 3.79 -13.63 -7.96
N GLN A 155 5.02 -13.33 -7.53
CA GLN A 155 6.02 -12.51 -8.27
C GLN A 155 7.29 -13.31 -8.62
N GLN A 156 7.21 -14.64 -8.54
CA GLN A 156 8.18 -15.52 -9.18
C GLN A 156 7.69 -15.89 -10.59
N PRO A 157 8.61 -16.29 -11.49
CA PRO A 157 8.20 -16.94 -12.73
C PRO A 157 7.31 -18.15 -12.45
N PRO A 158 6.18 -18.33 -13.16
CA PRO A 158 5.31 -19.50 -13.01
C PRO A 158 6.09 -20.82 -13.06
N GLY A 159 5.78 -21.75 -12.16
CA GLY A 159 6.47 -23.04 -12.08
C GLY A 159 7.67 -23.09 -11.13
N VAL A 160 8.11 -21.97 -10.54
CA VAL A 160 9.26 -21.95 -9.63
C VAL A 160 8.84 -22.43 -8.23
N PRO A 161 9.56 -23.37 -7.60
CA PRO A 161 9.24 -23.81 -6.25
C PRO A 161 9.23 -22.66 -5.24
N ALA A 162 8.37 -22.76 -4.23
CA ALA A 162 8.31 -21.76 -3.16
C ALA A 162 9.68 -21.61 -2.45
N PRO A 163 10.09 -20.38 -2.09
CA PRO A 163 11.32 -20.16 -1.33
C PRO A 163 11.31 -20.95 -0.02
N THR A 164 12.45 -21.53 0.36
CA THR A 164 12.60 -22.32 1.60
C THR A 164 12.67 -21.45 2.85
N ALA A 165 13.00 -20.16 2.70
CA ALA A 165 13.09 -19.22 3.82
C ALA A 165 11.69 -18.83 4.31
N PRO A 166 11.38 -18.95 5.61
CA PRO A 166 10.09 -18.56 6.16
C PRO A 166 9.81 -17.07 5.92
N THR A 167 8.55 -16.74 5.67
CA THR A 167 8.10 -15.35 5.58
C THR A 167 8.13 -14.71 6.97
N VAL A 168 9.02 -13.73 7.14
CA VAL A 168 8.93 -12.79 8.25
C VAL A 168 7.96 -11.67 7.84
N TRP A 169 7.19 -11.17 8.80
CA TRP A 169 6.31 -10.02 8.62
C TRP A 169 7.06 -8.81 8.03
N ASP A 170 6.49 -8.19 6.99
CA ASP A 170 7.02 -6.97 6.37
C ASP A 170 5.89 -6.21 5.63
N PHE A 171 6.22 -5.10 4.97
CA PHE A 171 5.37 -4.51 3.95
C PHE A 171 5.04 -5.53 2.84
N VAL A 172 3.74 -5.69 2.55
CA VAL A 172 3.28 -6.52 1.45
C VAL A 172 3.38 -5.72 0.15
N GLY A 173 4.41 -5.97 -0.64
CA GLY A 173 4.65 -5.27 -1.91
C GLY A 173 4.92 -6.20 -3.09
N LEU A 174 4.51 -5.77 -4.29
CA LEU A 174 4.93 -6.36 -5.55
C LEU A 174 6.09 -5.54 -6.13
N ARG A 175 7.26 -6.16 -6.32
CA ARG A 175 8.50 -5.44 -6.68
C ARG A 175 9.16 -5.95 -7.96
N ARG A 176 8.57 -6.95 -8.61
CA ARG A 176 9.14 -7.63 -9.78
C ARG A 176 8.19 -7.54 -10.95
N ASP A 177 8.77 -7.45 -12.16
CA ASP A 177 8.00 -7.45 -13.40
C ASP A 177 7.50 -8.88 -13.76
N SER A 178 8.08 -9.92 -13.18
CA SER A 178 7.56 -11.30 -13.30
C SER A 178 6.41 -11.51 -12.32
N LEU A 179 5.22 -11.83 -12.85
CA LEU A 179 4.00 -12.04 -12.07
C LEU A 179 3.28 -13.32 -12.50
N ASP A 180 2.73 -14.06 -11.54
CA ASP A 180 1.72 -15.10 -11.80
C ASP A 180 0.34 -14.46 -11.80
N LEU A 181 -0.11 -14.05 -12.98
CA LEU A 181 -1.38 -13.36 -13.18
C LEU A 181 -2.60 -14.20 -12.76
N ARG A 182 -2.50 -15.53 -12.75
CA ARG A 182 -3.56 -16.45 -12.33
C ARG A 182 -3.78 -16.37 -10.83
N MET A 183 -2.70 -16.36 -10.05
CA MET A 183 -2.74 -16.18 -8.60
C MET A 183 -3.29 -14.79 -8.23
N LEU A 184 -2.83 -13.73 -8.91
CA LEU A 184 -3.37 -12.37 -8.70
C LEU A 184 -4.84 -12.28 -9.14
N GLY A 185 -5.20 -12.98 -10.20
CA GLY A 185 -6.57 -13.06 -10.73
C GLY A 185 -7.54 -13.65 -9.71
N ALA A 186 -7.13 -14.71 -8.99
CA ALA A 186 -7.90 -15.29 -7.88
C ALA A 186 -8.14 -14.28 -6.73
N LEU A 187 -7.23 -13.33 -6.51
CA LEU A 187 -7.44 -12.23 -5.56
C LEU A 187 -8.37 -11.13 -6.10
N GLY A 188 -8.95 -11.29 -7.29
CA GLY A 188 -9.77 -10.28 -7.95
C GLY A 188 -8.98 -9.07 -8.44
N VAL A 189 -7.68 -9.24 -8.73
CA VAL A 189 -6.86 -8.20 -9.36
C VAL A 189 -7.27 -8.07 -10.82
N ARG A 190 -8.00 -6.99 -11.13
CA ARG A 190 -8.36 -6.64 -12.51
C ARG A 190 -7.22 -5.94 -13.24
N PHE A 191 -6.48 -5.11 -12.50
CA PHE A 191 -5.46 -4.26 -13.08
C PHE A 191 -4.14 -4.36 -12.35
N VAL A 192 -3.07 -4.63 -13.08
CA VAL A 192 -1.69 -4.42 -12.64
C VAL A 192 -1.32 -2.97 -12.95
N VAL A 193 -0.75 -2.26 -11.99
CA VAL A 193 -0.40 -0.85 -12.12
C VAL A 193 1.10 -0.69 -11.98
N GLY A 194 1.76 -0.15 -13.01
CA GLY A 194 3.19 0.10 -13.00
C GLY A 194 3.50 1.57 -13.26
N ALA A 195 4.61 2.06 -12.70
CA ALA A 195 5.15 3.35 -13.12
C ALA A 195 5.60 3.26 -14.59
N PRO A 196 5.46 4.33 -15.40
CA PRO A 196 5.83 4.29 -16.81
C PRO A 196 7.36 4.41 -17.02
N VAL A 197 8.14 4.31 -15.94
CA VAL A 197 9.60 4.41 -15.92
C VAL A 197 10.22 3.13 -16.50
N ASP A 198 11.01 3.31 -17.54
CA ASP A 198 11.77 2.31 -18.27
C ASP A 198 13.18 2.13 -17.68
N GLY A 199 13.86 3.25 -17.41
CA GLY A 199 15.22 3.28 -16.90
C GLY A 199 15.52 4.54 -16.10
N MET A 200 16.33 4.38 -15.06
CA MET A 200 16.86 5.46 -14.23
C MET A 200 18.24 5.06 -13.68
N PRO A 201 19.15 6.00 -13.42
CA PRO A 201 20.46 5.68 -12.86
C PRO A 201 20.34 5.25 -11.39
N ARG A 202 21.28 4.42 -10.94
CA ARG A 202 21.46 4.04 -9.54
C ARG A 202 22.80 4.58 -9.03
N SER A 203 22.76 5.56 -8.14
CA SER A 203 23.95 6.11 -7.46
C SER A 203 23.55 6.78 -6.15
N GLY A 204 24.47 6.87 -5.20
CA GLY A 204 24.24 7.48 -3.88
C GLY A 204 24.12 9.01 -3.88
N GLY A 205 24.17 9.65 -5.05
CA GLY A 205 24.01 11.09 -5.22
C GLY A 205 24.28 11.52 -6.65
N TYR A 206 24.13 12.83 -6.89
CA TYR A 206 24.36 13.46 -8.18
C TYR A 206 25.29 14.67 -8.08
N VAL A 207 25.93 15.01 -9.20
CA VAL A 207 26.86 16.13 -9.36
C VAL A 207 26.65 16.80 -10.71
N ALA A 208 26.95 18.08 -10.83
CA ALA A 208 26.88 18.77 -12.12
C ALA A 208 27.95 18.28 -13.11
N ILE A 209 27.62 18.28 -14.40
CA ILE A 209 28.61 18.07 -15.49
C ILE A 209 29.33 19.37 -15.88
N GLY A 210 28.91 20.49 -15.30
CA GLY A 210 29.42 21.83 -15.56
C GLY A 210 28.55 22.61 -16.56
N PRO A 211 28.69 23.94 -16.62
CA PRO A 211 27.78 24.81 -17.37
C PRO A 211 27.77 24.47 -18.87
N ILE A 212 26.58 24.38 -19.48
CA ILE A 212 26.37 24.09 -20.90
C ILE A 212 26.13 25.41 -21.63
N GLY A 213 27.22 26.16 -21.84
CA GLY A 213 27.23 27.42 -22.58
C GLY A 213 27.71 27.27 -24.03
N ASP A 214 28.14 28.38 -24.63
CA ASP A 214 28.51 28.48 -26.04
C ASP A 214 29.42 27.36 -26.55
N GLY A 215 28.94 26.63 -27.55
CA GLY A 215 29.69 25.60 -28.25
C GLY A 215 29.86 24.30 -27.45
N ARG A 216 29.40 24.24 -26.20
CA ARG A 216 29.46 23.01 -25.39
C ARG A 216 28.46 21.99 -25.91
N VAL A 217 28.92 20.77 -26.14
CA VAL A 217 28.09 19.66 -26.66
C VAL A 217 28.07 18.52 -25.67
N VAL A 218 26.87 18.14 -25.23
CA VAL A 218 26.64 16.99 -24.36
C VAL A 218 25.90 15.93 -25.16
N ARG A 219 26.46 14.72 -25.23
CA ARG A 219 25.85 13.57 -25.90
C ARG A 219 25.64 12.44 -24.91
N PHE A 220 24.41 11.95 -24.81
CA PHE A 220 24.01 10.93 -23.86
C PHE A 220 23.25 9.81 -24.56
N THR A 221 23.74 8.57 -24.45
CA THR A 221 23.10 7.38 -25.03
C THR A 221 22.39 6.59 -23.95
N VAL A 222 21.13 6.23 -24.21
CA VAL A 222 20.24 5.53 -23.28
C VAL A 222 19.81 4.20 -23.90
N PRO A 223 20.06 3.06 -23.23
CA PRO A 223 19.47 1.78 -23.61
C PRO A 223 17.98 1.74 -23.29
N ILE A 224 17.22 1.10 -24.16
CA ILE A 224 15.77 0.98 -24.05
C ILE A 224 15.43 -0.42 -23.56
N ARG A 225 14.70 -0.52 -22.45
CA ARG A 225 14.33 -1.83 -21.90
C ARG A 225 12.99 -2.31 -22.44
N PHE A 226 12.03 -1.40 -22.61
CA PHE A 226 10.68 -1.72 -23.09
C PHE A 226 10.26 -0.93 -24.33
N ASP A 227 9.31 -1.48 -25.09
CA ASP A 227 8.71 -0.85 -26.26
C ASP A 227 7.93 0.44 -25.91
N GLY A 228 7.86 1.33 -26.90
CA GLY A 228 7.12 2.57 -26.81
C GLY A 228 7.80 3.62 -25.96
N LEU A 229 9.14 3.68 -25.99
CA LEU A 229 9.88 4.80 -25.43
C LEU A 229 9.36 6.10 -26.06
N ARG A 230 8.91 7.04 -25.22
CA ARG A 230 8.25 8.27 -25.67
C ARG A 230 8.80 9.54 -25.01
N ARG A 231 9.60 9.38 -23.96
CA ARG A 231 10.14 10.52 -23.21
C ARG A 231 11.43 10.18 -22.48
N ILE A 232 12.31 11.17 -22.41
CA ILE A 232 13.45 11.22 -21.48
C ILE A 232 13.34 12.51 -20.66
N ASP A 233 13.35 12.35 -19.34
CA ASP A 233 13.49 13.44 -18.39
C ASP A 233 14.96 13.56 -17.99
N LEU A 234 15.52 14.76 -18.00
CA LEU A 234 16.89 15.07 -17.56
C LEU A 234 16.84 16.02 -16.38
N LEU A 235 17.59 15.74 -15.31
CA LEU A 235 17.61 16.59 -14.12
C LEU A 235 18.53 17.81 -14.35
N THR A 236 17.98 19.01 -14.20
CA THR A 236 18.71 20.26 -14.41
C THR A 236 19.22 20.87 -13.11
N ALA A 237 20.34 21.59 -13.21
CA ALA A 237 20.78 22.52 -12.18
C ALA A 237 21.06 23.89 -12.80
N THR A 238 20.64 24.91 -12.08
CA THR A 238 20.75 26.34 -12.43
C THR A 238 21.73 27.07 -11.52
N TYR A 239 22.24 26.39 -10.49
CA TYR A 239 23.05 26.97 -9.42
C TYR A 239 22.32 28.09 -8.65
N ALA A 240 20.98 28.07 -8.67
CA ALA A 240 20.11 29.15 -8.16
C ALA A 240 20.42 30.53 -8.79
N ARG A 241 20.79 30.56 -10.08
CA ARG A 241 21.13 31.79 -10.82
C ARG A 241 20.11 32.11 -11.92
N ALA A 242 20.14 33.35 -12.38
CA ALA A 242 19.45 33.77 -13.59
C ALA A 242 20.28 33.34 -14.82
N ASN A 243 19.89 32.21 -15.44
CA ASN A 243 20.57 31.71 -16.63
C ASN A 243 20.07 32.37 -17.91
N ARG A 244 20.95 32.46 -18.90
CA ARG A 244 20.71 33.03 -20.23
C ARG A 244 21.09 32.04 -21.32
N GLY A 245 20.81 32.40 -22.56
CA GLY A 245 21.12 31.55 -23.71
C GLY A 245 20.10 30.44 -23.92
N ARG A 246 20.43 29.55 -24.83
CA ARG A 246 19.55 28.50 -25.35
C ARG A 246 20.28 27.18 -25.39
N TRP A 247 19.54 26.11 -25.18
CA TRP A 247 19.98 24.75 -25.49
C TRP A 247 19.23 24.25 -26.71
N HIS A 248 19.98 23.90 -27.75
CA HIS A 248 19.49 23.13 -28.88
C HIS A 248 19.61 21.66 -28.54
N TRP A 249 18.59 20.87 -28.81
CA TRP A 249 18.62 19.45 -28.51
C TRP A 249 18.05 18.62 -29.65
N THR A 250 18.58 17.40 -29.75
CA THR A 250 18.13 16.37 -30.69
C THR A 250 18.09 15.03 -30.00
N VAL A 251 17.12 14.19 -30.36
CA VAL A 251 17.02 12.79 -29.98
C VAL A 251 17.06 12.00 -31.28
N ALA A 252 18.00 11.07 -31.39
CA ALA A 252 18.14 10.19 -32.55
C ALA A 252 18.09 8.72 -32.13
N ASP A 253 17.63 7.85 -33.02
CA ASP A 253 17.72 6.40 -32.81
C ASP A 253 19.15 5.88 -33.07
N ASP A 254 19.36 4.59 -32.85
CA ASP A 254 20.62 3.88 -33.10
C ASP A 254 21.09 3.88 -34.57
N ARG A 255 20.22 4.26 -35.51
CA ARG A 255 20.54 4.43 -36.95
C ARG A 255 20.87 5.89 -37.30
N GLY A 256 20.80 6.80 -36.33
CA GLY A 256 21.02 8.23 -36.52
C GLY A 256 19.82 8.99 -37.07
N ALA A 257 18.64 8.36 -37.18
CA ALA A 257 17.43 9.05 -37.59
C ALA A 257 16.93 9.94 -36.45
N THR A 258 16.69 11.22 -36.72
CA THR A 258 16.17 12.17 -35.73
C THR A 258 14.71 11.85 -35.41
N LEU A 259 14.45 11.54 -34.14
CA LEU A 259 13.13 11.27 -33.58
C LEU A 259 12.43 12.55 -33.14
N ALA A 260 13.19 13.46 -32.53
CA ALA A 260 12.72 14.77 -32.08
C ALA A 260 13.87 15.76 -31.94
N SER A 261 13.56 17.04 -31.99
CA SER A 261 14.51 18.11 -31.76
C SER A 261 13.80 19.37 -31.28
N GLY A 262 14.52 20.26 -30.62
CA GLY A 262 13.95 21.54 -30.20
C GLY A 262 14.98 22.48 -29.61
N VAL A 263 14.47 23.58 -29.07
CA VAL A 263 15.26 24.60 -28.39
C VAL A 263 14.57 24.97 -27.08
N VAL A 264 15.34 25.11 -26.01
CA VAL A 264 14.84 25.63 -24.72
C VAL A 264 15.67 26.84 -24.31
N ASP A 265 15.00 27.89 -23.84
CA ASP A 265 15.66 29.01 -23.18
C ASP A 265 16.10 28.58 -21.79
N GLN A 266 17.38 28.76 -21.45
CA GLN A 266 17.92 28.35 -20.17
C GLN A 266 17.25 29.06 -18.99
N SER A 267 16.65 30.25 -19.22
CA SER A 267 15.89 30.98 -18.20
C SER A 267 14.61 30.27 -17.76
N ARG A 268 14.14 29.28 -18.53
CA ARG A 268 12.93 28.48 -18.24
C ARG A 268 13.24 27.20 -17.47
N LEU A 269 14.51 26.83 -17.36
CA LEU A 269 14.94 25.67 -16.61
C LEU A 269 14.84 25.95 -15.11
N ARG A 270 14.45 24.94 -14.34
CA ARG A 270 14.30 25.04 -12.90
C ARG A 270 15.41 24.26 -12.20
N ASP A 271 15.81 24.77 -11.04
CA ASP A 271 16.84 24.12 -10.22
C ASP A 271 16.31 22.80 -9.64
N ASN A 272 17.08 21.73 -9.78
CA ASN A 272 16.73 20.40 -9.28
C ASN A 272 15.35 19.90 -9.77
N ASP A 273 14.99 20.24 -11.00
CA ASP A 273 13.74 19.84 -11.63
C ASP A 273 13.99 19.06 -12.93
N TRP A 274 12.95 18.39 -13.41
CA TRP A 274 13.00 17.56 -14.60
C TRP A 274 12.70 18.37 -15.86
N TRP A 275 13.70 18.48 -16.74
CA TRP A 275 13.51 18.94 -18.10
C TRP A 275 13.10 17.77 -19.00
N ARG A 276 11.93 17.91 -19.65
CA ARG A 276 11.27 16.81 -20.39
C ARG A 276 11.50 16.93 -21.89
N LEU A 277 11.97 15.85 -22.50
CA LEU A 277 12.07 15.67 -23.94
C LEU A 277 11.05 14.60 -24.34
N GLU A 278 10.04 14.97 -25.13
CA GLU A 278 8.92 14.09 -25.49
C GLU A 278 8.77 13.94 -27.01
N TRP A 279 8.33 12.76 -27.44
CA TRP A 279 8.08 12.41 -28.85
C TRP A 279 7.03 11.30 -28.96
N GLN A 280 6.66 10.92 -30.19
CA GLN A 280 5.72 9.82 -30.42
C GLN A 280 6.31 8.48 -29.96
N PRO A 281 5.54 7.62 -29.27
CA PRO A 281 6.05 6.32 -28.80
C PRO A 281 6.71 5.50 -29.91
N LEU A 282 7.93 5.04 -29.65
CA LEU A 282 8.70 4.23 -30.61
C LEU A 282 8.26 2.77 -30.58
N ALA A 283 7.70 2.28 -31.68
CA ALA A 283 7.41 0.85 -31.83
C ALA A 283 8.71 0.04 -31.96
N SER A 284 8.73 -1.18 -31.41
CA SER A 284 9.87 -2.11 -31.49
C SER A 284 11.20 -1.45 -31.08
N SER A 285 11.17 -0.76 -29.94
CA SER A 285 12.29 -0.02 -29.37
C SER A 285 13.06 -0.83 -28.32
N ALA A 286 12.47 -1.87 -27.73
CA ALA A 286 13.12 -2.71 -26.73
C ALA A 286 14.45 -3.28 -27.25
N GLY A 287 15.50 -3.19 -26.43
CA GLY A 287 16.85 -3.63 -26.77
C GLY A 287 17.66 -2.69 -27.68
N ARG A 288 17.05 -1.60 -28.20
CA ARG A 288 17.75 -0.56 -28.96
C ARG A 288 18.30 0.53 -28.04
N THR A 289 18.91 1.57 -28.63
CA THR A 289 19.35 2.77 -27.92
C THR A 289 18.83 4.03 -28.59
N VAL A 290 18.64 5.09 -27.81
CA VAL A 290 18.54 6.46 -28.33
C VAL A 290 19.72 7.30 -27.88
N THR A 291 20.08 8.31 -28.68
CA THR A 291 21.09 9.30 -28.35
C THR A 291 20.46 10.68 -28.25
N VAL A 292 20.58 11.30 -27.08
CA VAL A 292 20.24 12.70 -26.84
C VAL A 292 21.50 13.53 -27.04
N THR A 293 21.44 14.57 -27.86
CA THR A 293 22.51 15.58 -28.00
C THR A 293 21.97 16.94 -27.59
N VAL A 294 22.69 17.66 -26.73
CA VAL A 294 22.36 19.01 -26.26
C VAL A 294 23.55 19.93 -26.55
N THR A 295 23.30 21.08 -27.17
CA THR A 295 24.30 22.08 -27.52
C THR A 295 23.92 23.45 -26.95
N GLY A 296 24.85 24.09 -26.24
CA GLY A 296 24.65 25.44 -25.66
C GLY A 296 24.99 26.58 -26.64
N GLU A 297 24.23 27.67 -26.56
CA GLU A 297 24.40 28.90 -27.35
C GLU A 297 23.90 30.14 -26.58
N GLY A 298 24.55 31.28 -26.72
CA GLY A 298 24.22 32.55 -26.09
C GLY A 298 24.51 32.65 -24.58
N SER A 299 25.42 31.86 -24.01
CA SER A 299 25.75 31.92 -22.57
C SER A 299 27.17 31.42 -22.21
N GLY A 300 27.71 31.91 -21.09
CA GLY A 300 29.04 31.58 -20.57
C GLY A 300 29.00 30.74 -19.28
N GLY A 301 30.15 30.57 -18.64
CA GLY A 301 30.27 29.70 -17.45
C GLY A 301 29.50 30.18 -16.22
N GLU A 302 29.22 31.47 -16.10
CA GLU A 302 28.59 32.06 -14.91
C GLU A 302 27.06 32.13 -15.01
N ASP A 303 26.52 32.13 -16.22
CA ASP A 303 25.12 32.35 -16.56
C ASP A 303 24.51 31.21 -17.42
N SER A 304 25.16 30.05 -17.47
CA SER A 304 24.59 28.84 -18.07
C SER A 304 24.11 27.85 -17.02
N ALA A 305 22.98 27.20 -17.33
CA ALA A 305 22.51 26.02 -16.64
C ALA A 305 23.42 24.81 -16.92
N THR A 306 23.15 23.70 -16.23
CA THR A 306 23.84 22.41 -16.42
C THR A 306 22.86 21.25 -16.25
N LEU A 307 23.34 20.05 -16.59
CA LEU A 307 22.68 18.79 -16.28
C LEU A 307 23.39 18.10 -15.11
N LEU A 308 22.60 17.43 -14.29
CA LEU A 308 23.12 16.60 -13.22
C LEU A 308 23.46 15.20 -13.76
N ALA A 309 24.51 14.60 -13.21
CA ALA A 309 25.00 13.26 -13.50
C ALA A 309 25.23 12.50 -12.19
N THR A 310 25.35 11.19 -12.27
CA THR A 310 25.69 10.34 -11.12
C THR A 310 27.00 10.78 -10.46
N ALA A 311 27.06 10.76 -9.13
CA ALA A 311 28.28 11.08 -8.38
C ALA A 311 29.41 10.05 -8.60
N THR A 312 29.04 8.83 -8.99
CA THR A 312 29.94 7.73 -9.31
C THR A 312 29.80 7.32 -10.78
N PRO A 313 30.75 6.57 -11.36
CA PRO A 313 30.59 5.99 -12.69
C PRO A 313 29.25 5.24 -12.84
N ALA A 314 28.61 5.37 -14.00
CA ALA A 314 27.31 4.74 -14.24
C ALA A 314 27.48 3.23 -14.47
N LEU A 315 26.70 2.44 -13.73
CA LEU A 315 26.61 0.99 -13.91
C LEU A 315 25.57 0.59 -14.98
N SER A 316 24.88 1.55 -15.59
CA SER A 316 23.57 1.36 -16.26
C SER A 316 23.61 1.26 -17.80
N GLY A 317 24.74 0.89 -18.42
CA GLY A 317 24.83 0.74 -19.89
C GLY A 317 24.68 2.04 -20.70
N THR A 318 24.49 3.17 -20.03
CA THR A 318 24.45 4.50 -20.62
C THR A 318 25.84 5.01 -20.96
N ARG A 319 25.95 5.88 -21.97
CA ARG A 319 27.24 6.51 -22.34
C ARG A 319 27.08 8.02 -22.37
N LEU A 320 27.91 8.73 -21.61
CA LEU A 320 27.97 10.19 -21.60
C LEU A 320 29.26 10.66 -22.29
N GLN A 321 29.13 11.67 -23.13
CA GLN A 321 30.24 12.42 -23.70
C GLN A 321 29.99 13.91 -23.52
N VAL A 322 31.04 14.64 -23.16
CA VAL A 322 31.04 16.10 -23.08
C VAL A 322 32.18 16.62 -23.94
N ASP A 323 31.85 17.44 -24.93
CA ASP A 323 32.80 18.00 -25.90
C ASP A 323 33.65 16.91 -26.58
N GLY A 324 32.99 15.81 -26.95
CA GLY A 324 33.60 14.63 -27.59
C GLY A 324 34.42 13.74 -26.65
N ARG A 325 34.60 14.11 -25.37
CA ARG A 325 35.31 13.30 -24.39
C ARG A 325 34.35 12.42 -23.61
N ALA A 326 34.68 11.15 -23.48
CA ALA A 326 33.91 10.22 -22.66
C ALA A 326 33.94 10.64 -21.19
N ASP A 327 32.77 10.62 -20.55
CA ASP A 327 32.61 10.81 -19.11
C ASP A 327 32.12 9.47 -18.52
N PRO A 328 32.79 8.93 -17.48
CA PRO A 328 32.40 7.65 -16.89
C PRO A 328 31.06 7.71 -16.15
N ARG A 329 30.54 8.90 -15.83
CA ARG A 329 29.24 9.10 -15.19
C ARG A 329 28.10 8.91 -16.19
N GLY A 330 26.89 8.76 -15.69
CA GLY A 330 25.66 8.83 -16.49
C GLY A 330 24.89 10.09 -16.10
N LEU A 331 24.16 10.70 -17.03
CA LEU A 331 23.24 11.77 -16.64
C LEU A 331 22.21 11.26 -15.63
N TRP A 332 21.70 12.15 -14.79
CA TRP A 332 20.59 11.86 -13.92
C TRP A 332 19.30 11.98 -14.72
N PHE A 333 18.71 10.84 -15.08
CA PHE A 333 17.62 10.78 -16.06
C PHE A 333 16.50 9.83 -15.64
N ARG A 334 15.35 9.94 -16.30
CA ARG A 334 14.32 8.91 -16.34
C ARG A 334 13.86 8.71 -17.78
N SER A 335 13.96 7.49 -18.31
CA SER A 335 13.29 7.12 -19.55
C SER A 335 11.88 6.62 -19.26
N ILE A 336 10.94 6.96 -20.15
CA ILE A 336 9.52 6.68 -19.97
C ILE A 336 8.99 5.96 -21.20
N SER A 337 8.39 4.78 -20.98
CA SER A 337 7.87 3.89 -22.04
C SER A 337 6.43 3.48 -21.77
N THR A 338 5.70 3.14 -22.83
CA THR A 338 4.38 2.50 -22.70
C THR A 338 4.49 1.06 -22.20
N ALA A 339 5.56 0.36 -22.59
CA ALA A 339 5.96 -0.96 -22.09
C ALA A 339 4.85 -2.04 -22.11
N PRO A 340 4.13 -2.23 -23.24
CA PRO A 340 2.99 -3.16 -23.31
C PRO A 340 3.31 -4.60 -22.87
N GLU A 341 4.56 -5.04 -23.03
CA GLU A 341 5.06 -6.37 -22.73
C GLU A 341 5.56 -6.56 -21.29
N ARG A 342 5.51 -5.51 -20.45
CA ARG A 342 6.18 -5.50 -19.13
C ARG A 342 5.75 -6.62 -18.20
N PHE A 343 4.47 -7.01 -18.24
CA PHE A 343 3.87 -7.96 -17.32
C PHE A 343 3.30 -9.21 -18.01
N GLY A 344 4.02 -9.74 -19.01
CA GLY A 344 3.65 -10.98 -19.69
C GLY A 344 2.31 -10.86 -20.41
N ASP A 345 1.35 -11.72 -20.08
CA ASP A 345 0.03 -11.78 -20.74
C ASP A 345 -0.93 -10.64 -20.33
N ALA A 346 -0.52 -9.72 -19.46
CA ALA A 346 -1.36 -8.60 -19.07
C ALA A 346 -1.42 -7.55 -20.19
N GLU A 347 -2.63 -7.17 -20.61
CA GLU A 347 -2.86 -6.25 -21.73
C GLU A 347 -2.74 -4.79 -21.27
N LEU A 348 -1.86 -3.99 -21.87
CA LEU A 348 -1.81 -2.55 -21.61
C LEU A 348 -3.09 -1.86 -22.07
N VAL A 349 -3.86 -1.31 -21.12
CA VAL A 349 -5.16 -0.65 -21.37
C VAL A 349 -5.14 0.86 -21.10
N PHE A 350 -4.09 1.36 -20.44
CA PHE A 350 -3.87 2.79 -20.24
C PHE A 350 -2.37 3.09 -20.12
N ALA A 351 -1.91 4.16 -20.75
CA ALA A 351 -0.50 4.59 -20.70
C ALA A 351 -0.38 6.12 -20.58
N GLY A 352 -0.07 6.60 -19.38
CA GLY A 352 -0.06 8.03 -19.03
C GLY A 352 0.97 8.36 -17.96
N ASP A 353 0.53 9.02 -16.91
CA ASP A 353 1.27 9.22 -15.65
C ASP A 353 1.55 7.90 -14.92
N LEU A 354 0.72 6.89 -15.16
CA LEU A 354 0.91 5.48 -14.82
C LEU A 354 0.59 4.60 -16.03
N ASN A 355 1.11 3.36 -16.03
CA ASN A 355 0.71 2.34 -17.00
C ASN A 355 -0.20 1.32 -16.29
N VAL A 356 -1.34 1.02 -16.90
CA VAL A 356 -2.31 0.05 -16.38
C VAL A 356 -2.46 -1.11 -17.34
N TYR A 357 -2.39 -2.32 -16.80
CA TYR A 357 -2.47 -3.56 -17.54
C TYR A 357 -3.64 -4.39 -17.03
N ARG A 358 -4.52 -4.85 -17.92
CA ARG A 358 -5.64 -5.73 -17.61
C ARG A 358 -5.12 -7.15 -17.40
N ASN A 359 -5.45 -7.72 -16.25
CA ASN A 359 -5.21 -9.13 -15.97
C ASN A 359 -6.30 -9.98 -16.66
N PRO A 360 -5.97 -10.88 -17.60
CA PRO A 360 -6.96 -11.72 -18.28
C PRO A 360 -7.55 -12.79 -17.35
N TRP A 361 -6.91 -13.10 -16.22
CA TRP A 361 -7.33 -14.14 -15.28
C TRP A 361 -8.17 -13.62 -14.11
N VAL A 362 -8.60 -12.35 -14.16
CA VAL A 362 -9.36 -11.71 -13.08
C VAL A 362 -10.64 -12.48 -12.77
N GLN A 363 -10.82 -12.83 -11.50
CA GLN A 363 -12.10 -13.34 -10.99
C GLN A 363 -12.91 -12.24 -10.32
N PRO A 364 -14.25 -12.34 -10.33
CA PRO A 364 -15.09 -11.46 -9.52
C PRO A 364 -14.83 -11.73 -8.03
N ARG A 365 -15.39 -10.88 -7.17
CA ARG A 365 -15.19 -10.97 -5.72
C ARG A 365 -15.82 -12.19 -5.06
N ALA A 366 -16.74 -12.85 -5.76
CA ALA A 366 -17.24 -14.18 -5.41
C ALA A 366 -17.61 -14.91 -6.69
N TRP A 367 -17.28 -16.19 -6.79
CA TRP A 367 -17.58 -17.04 -7.96
C TRP A 367 -17.67 -18.52 -7.58
N PHE A 368 -18.38 -19.29 -8.40
CA PHE A 368 -18.42 -20.74 -8.28
C PHE A 368 -17.30 -21.38 -9.09
N VAL A 369 -16.82 -22.54 -8.64
CA VAL A 369 -15.82 -23.33 -9.34
C VAL A 369 -16.35 -24.72 -9.67
N ASP A 370 -15.80 -25.32 -10.71
CA ASP A 370 -16.25 -26.60 -11.26
C ASP A 370 -15.42 -27.76 -10.73
N ARG A 371 -14.20 -27.48 -10.27
CA ARG A 371 -13.24 -28.49 -9.80
C ARG A 371 -12.59 -28.04 -8.52
N VAL A 372 -12.45 -28.99 -7.61
CA VAL A 372 -11.84 -28.77 -6.30
C VAL A 372 -10.76 -29.81 -6.07
N THR A 373 -9.60 -29.35 -5.65
CA THR A 373 -8.54 -30.21 -5.13
C THR A 373 -8.34 -29.94 -3.65
N VAL A 374 -8.24 -31.01 -2.85
CA VAL A 374 -8.02 -30.89 -1.40
C VAL A 374 -6.53 -30.92 -1.11
N ALA A 375 -6.04 -29.92 -0.37
CA ALA A 375 -4.67 -29.85 0.11
C ALA A 375 -4.58 -29.01 1.39
N GLU A 376 -3.58 -29.30 2.21
CA GLU A 376 -3.23 -28.48 3.38
C GLU A 376 -3.03 -27.01 2.96
N PRO A 377 -3.56 -26.02 3.72
CA PRO A 377 -3.47 -24.59 3.37
C PRO A 377 -2.07 -24.13 2.96
N SER A 378 -1.04 -24.58 3.68
CA SER A 378 0.36 -24.22 3.43
C SER A 378 0.91 -24.71 2.09
N ALA A 379 0.30 -25.75 1.50
CA ALA A 379 0.69 -26.31 0.20
C ALA A 379 -0.07 -25.70 -0.99
N GLN A 380 -1.24 -25.08 -0.74
CA GLN A 380 -2.15 -24.64 -1.81
C GLN A 380 -1.50 -23.60 -2.73
N ALA A 381 -0.83 -22.58 -2.20
CA ALA A 381 -0.19 -21.54 -3.01
C ALA A 381 0.91 -22.12 -3.94
N SER A 382 1.72 -23.04 -3.42
CA SER A 382 2.75 -23.74 -4.19
C SER A 382 2.14 -24.58 -5.31
N ALA A 383 1.05 -25.30 -5.01
CA ALA A 383 0.34 -26.11 -5.99
C ALA A 383 -0.32 -25.26 -7.09
N MET A 384 -0.92 -24.12 -6.73
CA MET A 384 -1.46 -23.14 -7.70
C MET A 384 -0.37 -22.61 -8.63
N HIS A 385 0.79 -22.26 -8.09
CA HIS A 385 1.88 -21.65 -8.84
C HIS A 385 2.61 -22.63 -9.77
N THR A 386 2.82 -23.86 -9.32
CA THR A 386 3.55 -24.90 -10.06
C THR A 386 2.66 -25.72 -11.00
N GLY A 387 1.35 -25.76 -10.72
CA GLY A 387 0.36 -26.48 -11.52
C GLY A 387 -0.26 -25.65 -12.67
N ARG A 388 -1.07 -26.34 -13.47
CA ARG A 388 -2.01 -25.72 -14.41
C ARG A 388 -3.26 -25.29 -13.62
N PHE A 389 -3.14 -24.21 -12.88
CA PHE A 389 -4.26 -23.62 -12.14
C PHE A 389 -5.02 -22.63 -13.01
N ASP A 390 -6.34 -22.81 -13.14
CA ASP A 390 -7.23 -21.81 -13.72
C ASP A 390 -8.20 -21.31 -12.64
N PRO A 391 -8.08 -20.05 -12.19
CA PRO A 391 -8.89 -19.52 -11.11
C PRO A 391 -10.40 -19.45 -11.44
N ALA A 392 -10.79 -19.51 -12.72
CA ALA A 392 -12.21 -19.49 -13.12
C ALA A 392 -12.89 -20.83 -12.84
N HIS A 393 -12.16 -21.94 -12.95
CA HIS A 393 -12.72 -23.29 -12.95
C HIS A 393 -12.24 -24.16 -11.79
N GLU A 394 -11.13 -23.79 -11.15
CA GLU A 394 -10.47 -24.60 -10.14
C GLU A 394 -10.29 -23.83 -8.82
N ALA A 395 -10.42 -24.56 -7.71
CA ALA A 395 -9.98 -24.07 -6.41
C ALA A 395 -9.31 -25.18 -5.60
N TRP A 396 -8.39 -24.75 -4.73
CA TRP A 396 -7.84 -25.59 -3.68
C TRP A 396 -8.62 -25.35 -2.40
N LEU A 397 -8.97 -26.41 -1.65
CA LEU A 397 -9.67 -26.34 -0.37
C LEU A 397 -8.92 -27.11 0.70
N SER A 398 -9.04 -26.69 1.96
CA SER A 398 -8.40 -27.37 3.09
C SER A 398 -9.05 -28.71 3.46
N ALA A 399 -10.32 -28.92 3.11
CA ALA A 399 -11.04 -30.17 3.31
C ALA A 399 -12.05 -30.42 2.18
N THR A 400 -12.48 -31.68 2.05
CA THR A 400 -13.51 -32.08 1.09
C THR A 400 -14.81 -31.31 1.36
N PRO A 401 -15.38 -30.61 0.37
CA PRO A 401 -16.60 -29.84 0.56
C PRO A 401 -17.80 -30.77 0.78
N ALA A 402 -18.76 -30.33 1.60
CA ALA A 402 -19.97 -31.10 1.89
C ALA A 402 -20.94 -31.19 0.69
N VAL A 403 -20.75 -30.35 -0.32
CA VAL A 403 -21.50 -30.32 -1.58
C VAL A 403 -20.49 -30.47 -2.71
N SER A 404 -20.84 -31.25 -3.72
CA SER A 404 -19.99 -31.39 -4.91
C SER A 404 -19.96 -30.07 -5.69
N PRO A 405 -18.84 -29.73 -6.37
CA PRO A 405 -18.83 -28.64 -7.34
C PRO A 405 -19.94 -28.84 -8.39
N ALA A 406 -20.60 -27.75 -8.77
CA ALA A 406 -21.67 -27.75 -9.75
C ALA A 406 -21.57 -26.51 -10.64
N THR A 407 -21.87 -26.69 -11.93
CA THR A 407 -21.72 -25.65 -12.96
C THR A 407 -22.99 -24.83 -13.17
N THR A 408 -24.09 -25.19 -12.52
CA THR A 408 -25.41 -24.53 -12.66
C THR A 408 -25.59 -23.36 -11.69
N ALA A 409 -24.69 -23.19 -10.72
CA ALA A 409 -24.75 -22.11 -9.74
C ALA A 409 -24.06 -20.83 -10.24
N SER A 410 -24.64 -19.68 -9.90
CA SER A 410 -24.11 -18.37 -10.27
C SER A 410 -24.26 -17.35 -9.13
N VAL A 411 -23.38 -16.34 -9.15
CA VAL A 411 -23.47 -15.19 -8.26
C VAL A 411 -24.30 -14.10 -8.94
N THR A 412 -25.41 -13.70 -8.33
CA THR A 412 -26.33 -12.70 -8.91
C THR A 412 -26.01 -11.28 -8.48
N SER A 413 -25.42 -11.11 -7.30
CA SER A 413 -24.99 -9.81 -6.79
C SER A 413 -23.96 -9.95 -5.69
N ILE A 414 -23.19 -8.89 -5.46
CA ILE A 414 -22.31 -8.80 -4.30
C ILE A 414 -22.38 -7.39 -3.70
N ARG A 415 -22.43 -7.31 -2.38
CA ARG A 415 -22.29 -6.08 -1.61
C ARG A 415 -21.14 -6.25 -0.63
N LEU A 416 -20.11 -5.43 -0.82
CA LEU A 416 -18.94 -5.37 0.06
C LEU A 416 -19.17 -4.30 1.13
N GLY A 417 -18.77 -4.62 2.36
CA GLY A 417 -18.70 -3.70 3.49
C GLY A 417 -17.52 -4.08 4.38
N ASP A 418 -17.17 -3.23 5.34
CA ASP A 418 -15.95 -3.38 6.13
C ASP A 418 -15.96 -4.65 7.00
N ASP A 419 -17.11 -4.98 7.57
CA ASP A 419 -17.32 -6.12 8.47
C ASP A 419 -18.37 -7.11 7.96
N ARG A 420 -18.89 -6.89 6.75
CA ARG A 420 -20.01 -7.68 6.21
C ARG A 420 -19.96 -7.77 4.70
N VAL A 421 -20.02 -9.00 4.19
CA VAL A 421 -20.16 -9.29 2.75
C VAL A 421 -21.46 -10.01 2.51
N VAL A 422 -22.27 -9.52 1.57
CA VAL A 422 -23.53 -10.15 1.17
C VAL A 422 -23.42 -10.58 -0.29
N VAL A 423 -23.62 -11.87 -0.54
CA VAL A 423 -23.57 -12.47 -1.88
C VAL A 423 -24.95 -13.00 -2.21
N GLY A 424 -25.53 -12.52 -3.31
CA GLY A 424 -26.74 -13.08 -3.90
C GLY A 424 -26.38 -14.28 -4.77
N LEU A 425 -27.14 -15.36 -4.64
CA LEU A 425 -26.88 -16.65 -5.25
C LEU A 425 -28.10 -17.11 -6.06
N ASP A 426 -27.84 -17.77 -7.18
CA ASP A 426 -28.78 -18.66 -7.85
C ASP A 426 -28.09 -20.02 -7.97
N ALA A 427 -28.41 -20.95 -7.07
CA ALA A 427 -27.69 -22.22 -6.92
C ALA A 427 -28.67 -23.40 -6.90
N PRO A 428 -29.33 -23.75 -8.02
CA PRO A 428 -30.35 -24.80 -8.06
C PRO A 428 -29.81 -26.15 -7.58
N ASP A 429 -28.59 -26.52 -7.98
CA ASP A 429 -27.93 -27.77 -7.59
C ASP A 429 -26.85 -27.58 -6.51
N GLY A 430 -26.74 -26.38 -5.94
CA GLY A 430 -25.69 -26.01 -5.00
C GLY A 430 -24.35 -25.79 -5.70
N GLY A 431 -23.24 -25.88 -4.97
CA GLY A 431 -21.90 -25.80 -5.54
C GLY A 431 -20.85 -25.34 -4.54
N VAL A 432 -19.63 -25.11 -5.04
CA VAL A 432 -18.53 -24.58 -4.22
C VAL A 432 -18.29 -23.13 -4.61
N LEU A 433 -18.56 -22.23 -3.67
CA LEU A 433 -18.38 -20.79 -3.85
C LEU A 433 -17.04 -20.37 -3.22
N ILE A 434 -16.23 -19.66 -4.00
CA ILE A 434 -15.07 -18.93 -3.50
C ILE A 434 -15.48 -17.48 -3.27
N VAL A 435 -15.12 -16.95 -2.12
CA VAL A 435 -15.27 -15.53 -1.79
C VAL A 435 -13.88 -14.93 -1.65
N GLY A 436 -13.61 -13.89 -2.44
CA GLY A 436 -12.34 -13.16 -2.50
C GLY A 436 -12.01 -12.33 -1.25
N GLU A 437 -12.51 -12.76 -0.09
CA GLU A 437 -12.13 -12.26 1.23
C GLU A 437 -11.04 -13.11 1.84
N ARG A 438 -10.18 -12.47 2.62
CA ARG A 438 -9.08 -13.16 3.29
C ARG A 438 -9.62 -14.05 4.40
N ALA A 439 -9.21 -15.30 4.43
CA ALA A 439 -9.60 -16.25 5.45
C ALA A 439 -9.10 -15.79 6.83
N HIS A 440 -10.02 -15.69 7.79
CA HIS A 440 -9.72 -15.27 9.15
C HIS A 440 -10.76 -15.87 10.10
N ARG A 441 -10.34 -16.45 11.22
CA ARG A 441 -11.22 -17.24 12.13
C ARG A 441 -12.41 -16.44 12.70
N GLU A 442 -12.30 -15.12 12.72
CA GLU A 442 -13.32 -14.17 13.19
C GLU A 442 -14.44 -13.92 12.15
N TRP A 443 -14.31 -14.46 10.93
CA TRP A 443 -15.40 -14.55 9.97
C TRP A 443 -16.39 -15.64 10.36
N THR A 444 -17.68 -15.34 10.20
CA THR A 444 -18.78 -16.30 10.28
C THR A 444 -19.55 -16.27 8.97
N ALA A 445 -20.13 -17.41 8.58
CA ALA A 445 -20.90 -17.54 7.34
C ALA A 445 -22.31 -18.03 7.64
N THR A 446 -23.29 -17.44 6.95
CA THR A 446 -24.69 -17.89 7.00
C THR A 446 -25.26 -17.97 5.59
N ILE A 447 -25.99 -19.04 5.29
CA ILE A 447 -26.75 -19.19 4.04
C ILE A 447 -28.23 -19.18 4.39
N ASP A 448 -28.98 -18.24 3.80
CA ASP A 448 -30.42 -18.05 4.04
C ASP A 448 -30.77 -18.03 5.54
N GLY A 449 -29.92 -17.39 6.34
CA GLY A 449 -30.06 -17.23 7.79
C GLY A 449 -29.55 -18.40 8.64
N ARG A 450 -29.10 -19.50 8.05
CA ARG A 450 -28.54 -20.66 8.78
C ARG A 450 -27.02 -20.62 8.78
N ALA A 451 -26.40 -20.86 9.94
CA ALA A 451 -24.95 -20.93 10.05
C ALA A 451 -24.39 -22.09 9.22
N VAL A 452 -23.34 -21.82 8.46
CA VAL A 452 -22.61 -22.81 7.66
C VAL A 452 -21.12 -22.70 7.94
N PRO A 453 -20.36 -23.82 7.89
CA PRO A 453 -18.91 -23.75 7.95
C PRO A 453 -18.35 -23.11 6.67
N TRP A 454 -17.22 -22.43 6.81
CA TRP A 454 -16.36 -22.03 5.71
C TRP A 454 -14.96 -22.61 5.94
N GLN A 455 -14.16 -22.67 4.88
CA GLN A 455 -12.81 -23.21 4.95
C GLN A 455 -11.80 -22.40 4.13
N VAL A 456 -10.51 -22.59 4.38
CA VAL A 456 -9.46 -21.91 3.61
C VAL A 456 -9.46 -22.44 2.18
N SER A 457 -9.45 -21.51 1.23
CA SER A 457 -9.35 -21.79 -0.20
C SER A 457 -8.23 -21.00 -0.84
N ASN A 458 -7.59 -21.57 -1.86
CA ASN A 458 -6.55 -20.90 -2.66
C ASN A 458 -5.49 -20.20 -1.77
N ALA A 459 -5.09 -20.92 -0.72
CA ALA A 459 -4.21 -20.56 0.38
C ALA A 459 -4.70 -19.45 1.33
N VAL A 460 -5.38 -18.43 0.82
CA VAL A 460 -5.64 -17.19 1.58
C VAL A 460 -7.10 -16.72 1.54
N LEU A 461 -7.96 -17.38 0.76
CA LEU A 461 -9.35 -16.99 0.53
C LEU A 461 -10.35 -17.86 1.31
N ILE A 462 -11.62 -17.46 1.29
CA ILE A 462 -12.72 -18.20 1.91
C ILE A 462 -13.41 -19.08 0.86
N GLY A 463 -13.56 -20.37 1.15
CA GLY A 463 -14.40 -21.30 0.40
C GLY A 463 -15.62 -21.74 1.20
N VAL A 464 -16.80 -21.78 0.57
CA VAL A 464 -18.07 -22.18 1.17
C VAL A 464 -18.76 -23.22 0.30
N ALA A 465 -19.18 -24.33 0.91
CA ALA A 465 -20.08 -25.28 0.26
C ALA A 465 -21.52 -24.75 0.33
N VAL A 466 -22.10 -24.47 -0.83
CA VAL A 466 -23.44 -23.87 -0.96
C VAL A 466 -24.45 -24.99 -1.25
N PRO A 467 -25.46 -25.19 -0.39
CA PRO A 467 -26.51 -26.19 -0.64
C PRO A 467 -27.39 -25.86 -1.84
N PRO A 468 -28.06 -26.86 -2.45
CA PRO A 468 -29.10 -26.66 -3.46
C PRO A 468 -30.20 -25.69 -3.02
N GLY A 469 -30.65 -24.85 -3.94
CA GLY A 469 -31.72 -23.86 -3.75
C GLY A 469 -31.32 -22.60 -2.95
N SER A 470 -30.04 -22.45 -2.59
CA SER A 470 -29.55 -21.32 -1.79
C SER A 470 -29.66 -19.99 -2.54
N ARG A 471 -30.04 -18.91 -1.82
CA ARG A 471 -30.25 -17.58 -2.43
C ARG A 471 -29.34 -16.49 -1.90
N THR A 472 -28.88 -16.58 -0.66
CA THR A 472 -28.06 -15.53 -0.07
C THR A 472 -27.01 -16.13 0.86
N LEU A 473 -25.74 -15.79 0.63
CA LEU A 473 -24.66 -15.97 1.59
C LEU A 473 -24.33 -14.64 2.27
N ILE A 474 -24.19 -14.64 3.58
CA ILE A 474 -23.73 -13.49 4.36
C ILE A 474 -22.50 -13.91 5.16
N LEU A 475 -21.37 -13.26 4.89
CA LEU A 475 -20.20 -13.28 5.74
C LEU A 475 -20.29 -12.11 6.72
N SER A 476 -20.02 -12.36 7.99
CA SER A 476 -19.97 -11.34 9.05
C SER A 476 -18.70 -11.49 9.86
N PHE A 477 -17.91 -10.43 9.89
CA PHE A 477 -16.70 -10.33 10.69
C PHE A 477 -17.05 -9.73 12.04
N SER A 478 -16.60 -10.34 13.12
CA SER A 478 -16.81 -9.78 14.45
C SER A 478 -15.56 -9.91 15.30
N GLN A 479 -15.27 -8.87 16.09
CA GLN A 479 -14.19 -8.88 17.07
C GLN A 479 -14.80 -8.86 18.48
N PRO A 480 -15.12 -10.01 19.09
CA PRO A 480 -15.73 -10.06 20.42
C PRO A 480 -14.93 -9.30 21.47
N ILE A 481 -13.59 -9.33 21.37
CA ILE A 481 -12.69 -8.63 22.29
C ILE A 481 -12.89 -7.11 22.25
N LEU A 482 -13.19 -6.53 21.10
CA LEU A 482 -13.44 -5.09 20.98
C LEU A 482 -14.72 -4.70 21.72
N ARG A 483 -15.78 -5.52 21.64
CA ARG A 483 -17.03 -5.29 22.38
C ARG A 483 -16.80 -5.36 23.89
N LEU A 484 -16.02 -6.32 24.35
CA LEU A 484 -15.63 -6.43 25.76
C LEU A 484 -14.83 -5.20 26.22
N SER A 485 -13.82 -4.79 25.45
CA SER A 485 -12.99 -3.62 25.74
C SER A 485 -13.83 -2.33 25.81
N LEU A 486 -14.74 -2.12 24.85
CA LEU A 486 -15.66 -0.98 24.87
C LEU A 486 -16.60 -1.01 26.10
N GLY A 487 -17.11 -2.18 26.47
CA GLY A 487 -17.93 -2.36 27.67
C GLY A 487 -17.16 -2.01 28.95
N ILE A 488 -15.93 -2.48 29.09
CA ILE A 488 -15.05 -2.16 30.22
C ILE A 488 -14.75 -0.65 30.26
N SER A 489 -14.41 -0.05 29.12
CA SER A 489 -14.16 1.39 29.03
C SER A 489 -15.39 2.22 29.42
N LEU A 490 -16.59 1.83 28.95
CA LEU A 490 -17.84 2.51 29.30
C LEU A 490 -18.14 2.40 30.80
N LEU A 491 -17.99 1.21 31.38
CA LEU A 491 -18.17 1.00 32.83
C LEU A 491 -17.17 1.83 33.64
N ALA A 492 -15.92 1.92 33.20
CA ALA A 492 -14.91 2.76 33.84
C ALA A 492 -15.32 4.24 33.79
N VAL A 493 -15.75 4.76 32.63
CA VAL A 493 -16.21 6.15 32.48
C VAL A 493 -17.42 6.41 33.38
N VAL A 494 -18.45 5.56 33.36
CA VAL A 494 -19.64 5.70 34.20
C VAL A 494 -19.28 5.68 35.69
N GLY A 495 -18.40 4.76 36.09
CA GLY A 495 -17.92 4.67 37.47
C GLY A 495 -17.18 5.94 37.92
N ILE A 496 -16.33 6.50 37.06
CA ILE A 496 -15.60 7.75 37.31
C ILE A 496 -16.57 8.93 37.42
N THR A 497 -17.50 9.08 36.48
CA THR A 497 -18.51 10.14 36.50
C THR A 497 -19.38 10.06 37.75
N PHE A 498 -19.87 8.87 38.10
CA PHE A 498 -20.70 8.66 39.29
C PHE A 498 -19.95 9.00 40.58
N ALA A 499 -18.71 8.52 40.73
CA ALA A 499 -17.87 8.86 41.88
C ALA A 499 -17.63 10.38 41.99
N SER A 500 -17.40 11.05 40.86
CA SER A 500 -17.17 12.49 40.79
C SER A 500 -18.41 13.30 41.21
N LEU A 501 -19.60 12.90 40.75
CA LEU A 501 -20.88 13.51 41.14
C LEU A 501 -21.19 13.34 42.63
N LEU A 502 -20.85 12.18 43.21
CA LEU A 502 -20.99 11.94 44.65
C LEU A 502 -20.06 12.82 45.50
N THR A 503 -18.87 13.15 45.01
CA THR A 503 -17.96 14.10 45.69
C THR A 503 -18.45 15.55 45.63
N VAL A 504 -19.06 15.98 44.51
CA VAL A 504 -19.62 17.33 44.37
C VAL A 504 -20.83 17.53 45.29
N ARG A 505 -21.72 16.52 45.39
CA ARG A 505 -22.91 16.57 46.27
C ARG A 505 -22.59 16.57 47.77
N ARG A 506 -21.36 16.21 48.18
CA ARG A 506 -20.95 16.12 49.59
C ARG A 506 -20.33 17.40 50.15
N HIS A 507 -20.37 18.53 49.42
CA HIS A 507 -20.09 19.84 49.99
C HIS A 507 -21.41 20.46 50.52
N PRO A 508 -21.65 20.52 51.84
CA PRO A 508 -22.68 21.39 52.37
C PRO A 508 -22.23 22.84 52.15
N THR A 509 -23.16 23.71 51.73
CA THR A 509 -22.97 25.17 51.81
C THR A 509 -22.42 25.54 53.19
N PRO A 510 -21.35 26.35 53.29
CA PRO A 510 -20.92 26.84 54.59
C PRO A 510 -22.05 27.67 55.19
N GLY A 511 -22.56 27.23 56.35
CA GLY A 511 -23.47 28.04 57.15
C GLY A 511 -22.80 29.36 57.52
N ARG A 512 -23.57 30.44 57.40
CA ARG A 512 -23.26 31.79 57.87
C ARG A 512 -22.95 31.81 59.37
#